data_AF-A0A8T7E3X7-F1
#
_entry.id   AF-A0A8T7E3X7-F1
#
_cell.length_a   1.000
_cell.length_b   1.000
_cell.length_c   1.000
_cell.angle_alpha   90.00
_cell.angle_beta   90.00
_cell.angle_gamma   90.00
#
_symmetry.space_group_name_H-M   'P 1'
#
loop_
_entity.id
_entity.type
_entity.pdbx_description
1 polymer ?
#
loop_
_entity_poly.entity_id
_entity_poly.type
_entity_poly.pdbx_seq_one_letter_code
_entity_poly.pdbx_strand_id
1 'polypeptide(L)' 'MTSNTNPLSPHLQVYRPQITSVLSITHRATGVFLSLGSILLVYWLASAAAGPEQYDT' A
#
# COMPACT_ATOMS: atom_id res chain seq x y z
N MET A 1 28.52 -14.55 14.05
CA MET A 1 27.06 -14.71 14.24
C MET A 1 26.74 -16.17 13.97
N THR A 2 26.54 -16.96 15.02
CA THR A 2 26.16 -18.38 14.89
C THR A 2 24.78 -18.42 14.24
N SER A 3 24.70 -18.94 13.00
CA SER A 3 23.42 -19.10 12.28
C SER A 3 22.55 -20.07 13.06
N ASN A 4 21.56 -19.53 13.76
CA ASN A 4 20.64 -20.29 14.58
C ASN A 4 19.66 -21.03 13.65
N THR A 5 19.96 -22.28 13.31
CA THR A 5 19.20 -23.13 12.35
C THR A 5 17.94 -23.74 12.96
N ASN A 6 17.34 -23.08 13.96
CA ASN A 6 16.09 -23.56 14.52
C ASN A 6 14.96 -23.30 13.51
N PRO A 7 14.17 -24.34 13.14
CA PRO A 7 13.08 -24.17 12.22
C PRO A 7 12.03 -23.21 12.81
N LEU A 8 11.55 -22.27 11.99
CA LEU A 8 10.46 -21.39 12.37
C LEU A 8 9.20 -22.21 12.60
N SER A 9 8.50 -21.95 13.70
CA SER A 9 7.21 -22.58 13.92
C SER A 9 6.22 -22.16 12.82
N PRO A 10 5.31 -23.06 12.43
CA PRO A 10 4.27 -22.72 11.47
C PRO A 10 3.40 -21.59 12.04
N HIS A 11 3.37 -20.44 11.36
CA HIS A 11 2.70 -19.22 11.83
C HIS A 11 1.56 -18.85 10.86
N LEU A 12 1.85 -18.06 9.82
CA LEU A 12 0.82 -17.54 8.90
C LEU A 12 0.18 -18.63 8.04
N GLN A 13 0.93 -19.66 7.67
CA GLN A 13 0.43 -20.76 6.83
C GLN A 13 -0.62 -21.62 7.54
N VAL A 14 -0.58 -21.73 8.87
CA VAL A 14 -1.51 -22.54 9.67
C VAL A 14 -2.56 -21.67 10.40
N TYR A 15 -2.36 -20.35 10.40
CA TYR A 15 -3.28 -19.39 11.00
C TYR A 15 -4.62 -19.36 10.25
N ARG A 16 -5.73 -19.36 11.00
CA ARG A 16 -7.09 -19.20 10.43
C ARG A 16 -7.43 -17.71 10.33
N PRO A 17 -7.63 -17.17 9.12
CA PRO A 17 -7.92 -15.75 8.95
C PRO A 17 -9.28 -15.39 9.57
N GLN A 18 -9.25 -14.42 10.48
CA GLN A 18 -10.43 -13.82 11.11
C GLN A 18 -10.82 -12.53 10.38
N ILE A 19 -12.11 -12.16 10.38
CA ILE A 19 -12.59 -10.93 9.73
C ILE A 19 -11.84 -9.69 10.23
N THR A 20 -11.53 -9.61 11.52
CA THR A 20 -10.78 -8.50 12.13
C THR A 20 -9.34 -8.42 11.61
N SER A 21 -8.67 -9.57 11.42
CA SER A 21 -7.32 -9.65 10.85
C SER A 21 -7.30 -9.21 9.39
N VAL A 22 -8.22 -9.75 8.59
CA VAL A 22 -8.38 -9.38 7.17
C VAL A 22 -8.71 -7.90 7.04
N LEU A 23 -9.65 -7.40 7.84
CA LEU A 23 -10.02 -5.98 7.85
C LEU A 23 -8.82 -5.09 8.18
N SER A 24 -8.00 -5.45 9.16
CA SER A 24 -6.80 -4.68 9.53
C SER A 24 -5.79 -4.63 8.38
N ILE A 25 -5.52 -5.77 7.74
CA ILE A 25 -4.58 -5.85 6.60
C ILE A 25 -5.10 -5.01 5.43
N THR A 26 -6.37 -5.18 5.07
CA THR A 26 -6.99 -4.45 3.97
C THR A 26 -7.01 -2.95 4.25
N HIS A 27 -7.32 -2.51 5.47
CA HIS A 27 -7.31 -1.09 5.83
C HIS A 27 -5.92 -0.45 5.66
N ARG A 28 -4.86 -1.17 6.03
CA ARG A 28 -3.48 -0.71 5.80
C ARG A 28 -3.16 -0.62 4.31
N ALA A 29 -3.55 -1.64 3.54
CA ALA A 29 -3.33 -1.66 2.09
C ALA A 29 -4.07 -0.53 1.37
N THR A 30 -5.35 -0.31 1.70
CA THR A 30 -6.14 0.79 1.13
C THR A 30 -5.60 2.15 1.55
N GLY A 31 -5.12 2.29 2.79
CA GLY A 31 -4.44 3.50 3.25
C GLY A 31 -3.24 3.87 2.37
N VAL A 32 -2.35 2.90 2.10
CA VAL A 32 -1.19 3.12 1.22
C VAL A 32 -1.63 3.49 -0.20
N PHE A 33 -2.62 2.79 -0.74
CA PHE A 33 -3.13 3.07 -2.09
C PHE A 33 -3.72 4.47 -2.18
N LEU A 34 -4.51 4.89 -1.19
CA LEU A 34 -5.10 6.23 -1.14
C LEU A 34 -4.03 7.32 -0.96
N SER A 35 -2.97 7.09 -0.19
CA SER A 35 -1.86 8.03 -0.08
C SER A 35 -1.16 8.25 -1.42
N LEU A 36 -0.85 7.17 -2.14
CA LEU A 36 -0.26 7.26 -3.48
C LEU A 36 -1.22 7.92 -4.48
N GLY A 37 -2.49 7.52 -4.46
CA GLY A 37 -3.53 8.11 -5.29
C GLY A 37 -3.73 9.60 -5.05
N SER A 38 -3.62 10.06 -3.80
CA SER A 38 -3.70 11.47 -3.45
C SER A 38 -2.56 12.29 -4.07
N ILE A 39 -1.33 11.77 -4.02
CA ILE A 39 -0.18 12.43 -4.67
C ILE A 39 -0.39 12.55 -6.17
N LEU A 40 -0.82 11.46 -6.83
CA LEU A 40 -1.13 11.45 -8.26
C LEU A 40 -2.28 12.42 -8.61
N LEU A 41 -3.32 12.45 -7.79
CA LEU A 41 -4.46 13.34 -7.97
C LEU A 41 -4.04 14.80 -7.85
N VAL A 42 -3.21 15.14 -6.86
CA VAL A 42 -2.68 16.51 -6.69
C VAL A 42 -1.81 16.89 -7.89
N TYR A 43 -0.94 16.00 -8.37
CA TYR A 43 -0.14 16.26 -9.56
C TYR A 43 -1.03 16.51 -10.78
N TRP A 44 -2.05 15.68 -10.98
CA TRP A 44 -3.00 15.84 -12.08
C TRP A 44 -3.77 17.17 -11.97
N LEU A 45 -4.30 17.51 -10.79
CA LEU A 45 -4.99 18.78 -10.56
C LEU A 45 -4.07 19.98 -10.78
N ALA A 46 -2.80 19.90 -10.34
CA ALA A 46 -1.81 20.93 -10.56
C ALA A 46 -1.52 21.14 -12.05
N SER A 47 -1.40 20.04 -12.82
CA SER A 47 -1.29 20.12 -14.28
C SER A 47 -2.50 20.81 -14.91
N ALA A 48 -3.71 20.55 -14.39
CA ALA A 48 -4.96 21.12 -14.91
C ALA A 48 -5.09 22.60 -14.63
N ALA A 49 -4.57 23.03 -13.49
CA ALA A 49 -4.51 24.45 -13.16
C ALA A 49 -3.42 25.20 -13.95
N ALA A 50 -2.34 24.53 -14.36
CA ALA A 50 -1.19 25.16 -15.01
C ALA A 50 -1.43 25.57 -16.48
N GLY A 51 -2.58 25.20 -17.06
CA GLY A 51 -2.99 25.61 -18.40
C GLY A 51 -2.56 24.64 -19.50
N PRO A 52 -3.06 24.85 -20.74
CA PRO A 52 -2.92 23.91 -21.86
C PRO A 52 -1.48 23.59 -22.25
N GLU A 53 -0.53 24.48 -21.96
CA GLU A 53 0.89 24.34 -22.28
C GLU A 53 1.54 23.11 -21.61
N GLN A 54 0.97 22.64 -20.50
CA GLN A 54 1.42 21.44 -19.78
C GLN A 54 0.91 20.12 -20.40
N TYR A 55 -0.03 20.19 -21.35
CA TYR A 55 -0.60 19.04 -22.06
C TYR A 55 -0.28 19.03 -23.55
N ASP A 56 0.16 20.18 -24.08
CA ASP A 56 0.42 20.41 -25.50
C ASP A 56 1.85 20.01 -25.92
N THR A 57 2.43 18.99 -25.25
CA THR A 57 3.73 18.40 -25.61
C THR A 57 3.58 17.03 -26.25
#